data_AF-A0A2V6XRB2-F1
#
_entry.id   AF-A0A2V6XRB2-F1
#
_cell.length_a   1.000
_cell.length_b   1.000
_cell.length_c   1.000
_cell.angle_alpha   90.00
_cell.angle_beta   90.00
_cell.angle_gamma   90.00
#
_symmetry.space_group_name_H-M   'P 1'
#
loop_
_entity.id
_entity.type
_entity.pdbx_description
1 polymer ?
#
loop_
_entity_poly.entity_id
_entity_poly.type
_entity_poly.pdbx_seq_one_letter_code
_entity_poly.pdbx_strand_id
1 'polypeptide(L)'
;MFSLDRLGDEIAELSAHLDAATAHLLDLIREFDAREGWNTGFRSCAAWLSWRVGLDPGAARERVRVARVLGTLPRLAQALARGELSYAKVRALTRVATPETEQRLLAVGRAGTADHVERIVRGWRRVDRKAEAAEVSRRHASRALHVYQDEDGMVTLRGRLTPEVGAVLMQALGAAREALYQHARGKDADVTTTDVSAETPPMAQQQADALALLADTALHHGIDPGVPAERYQVVVHVDAPALADPDQPGQSVLEDGAHVSAETSRRLACDASRVVMQHGVDGHV
;
A
#
# COMPACT_ATOMS: atom_id res chain seq x y z
N MET A 1 -8.60 -64.16 23.87
CA MET A 1 -8.92 -63.36 22.67
C MET A 1 -9.71 -62.15 23.15
N PHE A 2 -9.28 -60.92 22.84
CA PHE A 2 -10.04 -59.72 23.24
C PHE A 2 -11.42 -59.74 22.57
N SER A 3 -12.44 -59.14 23.21
CA SER A 3 -13.68 -58.79 22.51
C SER A 3 -13.36 -57.72 21.45
N LEU A 4 -14.15 -57.66 20.39
CA LEU A 4 -13.98 -56.65 19.34
C LEU A 4 -14.04 -55.23 19.90
N ASP A 5 -14.90 -54.99 20.89
CA ASP A 5 -15.01 -53.68 21.56
C ASP A 5 -13.73 -53.31 22.31
N ARG A 6 -13.18 -54.25 23.10
CA ARG A 6 -11.93 -54.03 23.83
C ARG A 6 -10.73 -53.80 22.90
N LEU A 7 -10.69 -54.51 21.76
CA LEU A 7 -9.68 -54.28 20.73
C LEU A 7 -9.83 -52.88 20.12
N GLY A 8 -11.07 -52.41 19.90
CA GLY A 8 -11.35 -51.06 19.44
C GLY A 8 -10.88 -49.99 20.41
N ASP A 9 -11.18 -50.16 21.71
CA ASP A 9 -10.74 -49.24 22.77
C ASP A 9 -9.21 -49.17 22.86
N GLU A 10 -8.52 -50.33 22.78
CA GLU A 10 -7.06 -50.41 22.83
C GLU A 10 -6.42 -49.72 21.61
N ILE A 11 -7.00 -49.87 20.41
CA ILE A 11 -6.57 -49.13 19.21
C ILE A 11 -6.72 -47.62 19.42
N ALA A 12 -7.85 -47.18 19.97
CA ALA A 12 -8.11 -45.76 20.21
C ALA A 12 -7.14 -45.16 21.24
N GLU A 13 -6.90 -45.86 22.33
CA GLU A 13 -5.96 -45.46 23.39
C GLU A 13 -4.53 -45.37 22.86
N LEU A 14 -4.05 -46.39 22.16
CA LEU A 14 -2.72 -46.38 21.55
C LEU A 14 -2.57 -45.26 20.51
N SER A 15 -3.62 -44.99 19.74
CA SER A 15 -3.61 -43.88 18.78
C SER A 15 -3.45 -42.53 19.48
N ALA A 16 -4.16 -42.31 20.61
CA ALA A 16 -4.01 -41.10 21.41
C ALA A 16 -2.60 -40.96 22.01
N HIS A 17 -1.98 -42.06 22.45
CA HIS A 17 -0.59 -42.06 22.90
C HIS A 17 0.40 -41.70 21.78
N LEU A 18 0.19 -42.19 20.57
CA LEU A 18 1.01 -41.83 19.40
C LEU A 18 0.88 -40.34 19.06
N ASP A 19 -0.33 -39.78 19.17
CA ASP A 19 -0.58 -38.36 18.96
C ASP A 19 0.11 -37.49 20.03
N ALA A 20 0.04 -37.90 21.31
CA ALA A 20 0.75 -37.25 22.40
C ALA A 20 2.28 -37.28 22.21
N ALA A 21 2.84 -38.43 21.84
CA ALA A 21 4.25 -38.56 21.49
C ALA A 21 4.63 -37.70 20.28
N THR A 22 3.72 -37.60 19.29
CA THR A 22 3.89 -36.72 18.13
C THR A 22 3.92 -35.25 18.54
N ALA A 23 3.14 -34.82 19.54
CA ALA A 23 3.21 -33.47 20.08
C ALA A 23 4.62 -33.16 20.62
N HIS A 24 5.16 -34.06 21.45
CA HIS A 24 6.50 -33.90 22.00
C HIS A 24 7.58 -33.86 20.90
N LEU A 25 7.46 -34.72 19.89
CA LEU A 25 8.35 -34.69 18.72
C LEU A 25 8.28 -33.35 17.98
N LEU A 26 7.09 -32.76 17.81
CA LEU A 26 6.93 -31.47 17.14
C LEU A 26 7.57 -30.33 17.94
N ASP A 27 7.51 -30.36 19.27
CA ASP A 27 8.20 -29.40 20.13
C ASP A 27 9.72 -29.48 19.96
N LEU A 28 10.27 -30.70 19.95
CA LEU A 28 11.71 -30.92 19.70
C LEU A 28 12.12 -30.47 18.30
N ILE A 29 11.30 -30.76 17.28
CA ILE A 29 11.54 -30.28 15.90
C ILE A 29 11.56 -28.76 15.86
N ARG A 30 10.60 -28.10 16.53
CA ARG A 30 10.54 -26.62 16.58
C ARG A 30 11.78 -26.04 17.23
N GLU A 31 12.20 -26.58 18.37
CA GLU A 31 13.40 -26.13 19.08
C GLU A 31 14.67 -26.35 18.27
N PHE A 32 14.80 -27.54 17.65
CA PHE A 32 15.93 -27.88 16.78
C PHE A 32 15.99 -26.99 15.52
N ASP A 33 14.85 -26.70 14.90
CA ASP A 33 14.74 -25.81 13.74
C ASP A 33 15.07 -24.36 14.11
N ALA A 34 14.56 -23.87 15.25
CA ALA A 34 14.82 -22.51 15.75
C ALA A 34 16.29 -22.28 16.15
N ARG A 35 16.99 -23.33 16.59
CA ARG A 35 18.43 -23.28 16.90
C ARG A 35 19.32 -23.59 15.69
N GLU A 36 18.73 -23.74 14.50
CA GLU A 36 19.42 -24.13 13.27
C GLU A 36 20.28 -25.41 13.43
N GLY A 37 19.87 -26.36 14.28
CA GLY A 37 20.67 -27.57 14.55
C GLY A 37 20.88 -28.47 13.32
N TRP A 38 20.11 -28.24 12.27
CA TRP A 38 20.25 -28.89 10.96
C TRP A 38 21.37 -28.31 10.09
N ASN A 39 21.90 -27.13 10.43
CA ASN A 39 22.93 -26.40 9.67
C ASN A 39 24.34 -27.01 9.88
N THR A 40 24.43 -28.33 9.84
CA THR A 40 25.66 -29.12 9.91
C THR A 40 25.93 -29.80 8.56
N GLY A 41 25.58 -29.12 7.46
CA GLY A 41 25.69 -29.64 6.09
C GLY A 41 24.35 -29.93 5.39
N PHE A 42 23.20 -29.66 6.02
CA PHE A 42 21.89 -29.75 5.37
C PHE A 42 21.33 -28.38 5.02
N ARG A 43 20.58 -28.29 3.93
CA ARG A 43 19.96 -27.05 3.45
C ARG A 43 18.69 -26.59 4.21
N SER A 44 18.13 -27.46 5.06
CA SER A 44 16.95 -27.14 5.89
C SER A 44 16.70 -28.22 6.93
N CYS A 45 15.92 -27.89 7.97
CA CYS A 45 15.46 -28.86 8.96
C CYS A 45 14.69 -30.03 8.33
N ALA A 46 13.87 -29.77 7.32
CA ALA A 46 13.14 -30.82 6.62
C ALA A 46 14.08 -31.77 5.85
N ALA A 47 15.16 -31.26 5.26
CA ALA A 47 16.17 -32.10 4.61
C ALA A 47 16.92 -32.98 5.63
N TRP A 48 17.27 -32.41 6.79
CA TRP A 48 17.86 -33.16 7.89
C TRP A 48 16.92 -34.27 8.41
N LEU A 49 15.63 -33.95 8.63
CA LEU A 49 14.63 -34.94 9.07
C LEU A 49 14.44 -36.06 8.05
N SER A 50 14.45 -35.72 6.75
CA SER A 50 14.32 -36.73 5.69
C SER A 50 15.49 -37.72 5.74
N TRP A 51 16.71 -37.22 5.95
CA TRP A 51 17.91 -38.06 6.03
C TRP A 51 18.04 -38.81 7.36
N ARG A 52 17.85 -38.14 8.51
CA ARG A 52 18.11 -38.71 9.83
C ARG A 52 16.98 -39.58 10.36
N VAL A 53 15.73 -39.19 10.06
CA VAL A 53 14.51 -39.83 10.60
C VAL A 53 13.82 -40.68 9.52
N GLY A 54 14.24 -40.60 8.26
CA GLY A 54 13.68 -41.41 7.17
C GLY A 54 12.30 -40.95 6.70
N LEU A 55 11.92 -39.70 6.99
CA LEU A 55 10.66 -39.13 6.48
C LEU A 55 10.75 -38.82 4.99
N ASP A 56 9.65 -39.00 4.27
CA ASP A 56 9.58 -38.47 2.91
C ASP A 56 9.69 -36.92 2.94
N PRO A 57 10.23 -36.29 1.88
CA PRO A 57 10.43 -34.83 1.86
C PRO A 57 9.15 -34.00 2.10
N GLY A 58 7.99 -34.49 1.69
CA GLY A 58 6.68 -33.89 1.93
C GLY A 58 6.29 -33.96 3.40
N ALA A 59 6.30 -35.16 3.99
CA ALA A 59 6.01 -35.33 5.42
C ALA A 59 6.99 -34.54 6.32
N ALA A 60 8.28 -34.51 5.98
CA ALA A 60 9.28 -33.75 6.72
C ALA A 60 8.96 -32.24 6.73
N ARG A 61 8.68 -31.66 5.55
CA ARG A 61 8.28 -30.24 5.44
C ARG A 61 6.99 -29.95 6.20
N GLU A 62 6.03 -30.87 6.15
CA GLU A 62 4.78 -30.70 6.85
C GLU A 62 4.97 -30.72 8.37
N ARG A 63 5.77 -31.64 8.91
CA ARG A 63 6.11 -31.70 10.34
C ARG A 63 6.78 -30.42 10.80
N VAL A 64 7.75 -29.90 10.04
CA VAL A 64 8.40 -28.61 10.34
C VAL A 64 7.40 -27.45 10.32
N ARG A 65 6.51 -27.39 9.31
CA ARG A 65 5.47 -26.35 9.25
C ARG A 65 4.54 -26.41 10.46
N VAL A 66 4.04 -27.61 10.79
CA VAL A 66 3.12 -27.79 11.94
C VAL A 66 3.83 -27.41 13.23
N ALA A 67 5.07 -27.87 13.44
CA ALA A 67 5.89 -27.55 14.60
C ALA A 67 6.06 -26.04 14.79
N ARG A 68 6.42 -25.30 13.73
CA ARG A 68 6.54 -23.83 13.78
C ARG A 68 5.23 -23.15 14.17
N VAL A 69 4.13 -23.53 13.53
CA VAL A 69 2.82 -22.90 13.75
C VAL A 69 2.28 -23.21 15.15
N LEU A 70 2.50 -24.41 15.69
CA LEU A 70 2.08 -24.74 17.06
C LEU A 70 2.79 -23.89 18.13
N GLY A 71 3.95 -23.30 17.82
CA GLY A 71 4.63 -22.34 18.70
C GLY A 71 3.80 -21.08 19.00
N THR A 72 2.82 -20.73 18.16
CA THR A 72 1.90 -19.60 18.38
C THR A 72 0.47 -20.04 18.71
N LEU A 73 0.21 -21.35 18.76
CA LEU A 73 -1.12 -21.95 18.97
C LEU A 73 -1.08 -22.93 20.16
N PRO A 74 -0.99 -22.42 21.40
CA PRO A 74 -0.78 -23.23 22.59
C PRO A 74 -1.97 -24.15 22.92
N ARG A 75 -3.20 -23.78 22.57
CA ARG A 75 -4.39 -24.60 22.85
C ARG A 75 -4.47 -25.80 21.92
N LEU A 76 -4.13 -25.63 20.64
CA LEU A 76 -4.01 -26.75 19.70
C LEU A 76 -2.83 -27.65 20.05
N ALA A 77 -1.70 -27.08 20.47
CA ALA A 77 -0.55 -27.85 20.92
C ALA A 77 -0.90 -28.73 22.14
N GLN A 78 -1.55 -28.15 23.15
CA GLN A 78 -2.01 -28.89 24.33
C GLN A 78 -3.04 -29.97 24.00
N ALA A 79 -3.97 -29.70 23.08
CA ALA A 79 -4.96 -30.69 22.67
C ALA A 79 -4.32 -31.90 21.96
N LEU A 80 -3.26 -31.68 21.17
CA LEU A 80 -2.46 -32.76 20.59
C LEU A 80 -1.70 -33.54 21.67
N ALA A 81 -1.05 -32.83 22.60
CA ALA A 81 -0.26 -33.43 23.67
C ALA A 81 -1.08 -34.31 24.61
N ARG A 82 -2.39 -34.04 24.74
CA ARG A 82 -3.33 -34.85 25.52
C ARG A 82 -4.01 -35.96 24.70
N GLY A 83 -3.70 -36.08 23.41
CA GLY A 83 -4.40 -37.01 22.50
C GLY A 83 -5.87 -36.66 22.24
N GLU A 84 -6.34 -35.47 22.64
CA GLU A 84 -7.72 -35.02 22.40
C GLU A 84 -7.97 -34.70 20.92
N LEU A 85 -6.92 -34.27 20.21
CA LEU A 85 -6.91 -34.08 18.76
C LEU A 85 -5.81 -34.92 18.14
N SER A 86 -6.13 -35.59 17.03
CA SER A 86 -5.11 -36.28 16.26
C SER A 86 -4.21 -35.35 15.46
N TYR A 87 -2.99 -35.80 15.16
CA TYR A 87 -2.04 -35.08 14.32
C TYR A 87 -2.66 -34.67 12.99
N ALA A 88 -3.48 -35.53 12.37
CA ALA A 88 -4.17 -35.25 11.12
C ALA A 88 -5.08 -34.02 11.23
N LYS A 89 -5.87 -33.91 12.30
CA LYS A 89 -6.72 -32.75 12.58
C LYS A 89 -5.90 -31.50 12.81
N VAL A 90 -4.87 -31.56 13.66
CA VAL A 90 -4.01 -30.42 14.00
C VAL A 90 -3.27 -29.89 12.77
N ARG A 91 -2.70 -30.79 11.97
CA ARG A 91 -2.05 -30.50 10.70
C ARG A 91 -2.98 -29.79 9.71
N ALA A 92 -4.27 -30.14 9.69
CA ALA A 92 -5.27 -29.45 8.90
C ALA A 92 -5.64 -28.08 9.50
N LEU A 93 -5.88 -27.98 10.81
CA LEU A 93 -6.28 -26.72 11.47
C LEU A 93 -5.18 -25.65 11.41
N THR A 94 -3.92 -26.04 11.61
CA THR A 94 -2.73 -25.16 11.52
C THR A 94 -2.50 -24.55 10.12
N ARG A 95 -3.32 -24.90 9.13
CA ARG A 95 -3.30 -24.29 7.80
C ARG A 95 -4.06 -22.96 7.71
N VAL A 96 -4.90 -22.67 8.70
CA VAL A 96 -5.79 -21.49 8.76
C VAL A 96 -5.89 -20.89 10.16
N ALA A 97 -5.46 -21.61 11.20
CA ALA A 97 -5.55 -21.15 12.58
C ALA A 97 -4.58 -19.99 12.85
N THR A 98 -5.12 -18.97 13.50
CA THR A 98 -4.40 -17.82 14.09
C THR A 98 -4.67 -17.80 15.59
N PRO A 99 -3.87 -17.09 16.41
CA PRO A 99 -4.13 -16.97 17.85
C PRO A 99 -5.56 -16.52 18.20
N GLU A 100 -6.13 -15.63 17.39
CA GLU A 100 -7.49 -15.07 17.57
C GLU A 100 -8.59 -16.07 17.22
N THR A 101 -8.31 -17.00 16.29
CA THR A 101 -9.28 -17.98 15.78
C THR A 101 -9.11 -19.36 16.39
N GLU A 102 -8.00 -19.59 17.10
CA GLU A 102 -7.58 -20.86 17.66
C GLU A 102 -8.68 -21.55 18.48
N GLN A 103 -9.34 -20.81 19.38
CA GLN A 103 -10.39 -21.37 20.25
C GLN A 103 -11.55 -21.96 19.46
N ARG A 104 -12.01 -21.23 18.43
CA ARG A 104 -13.14 -21.64 17.60
C ARG A 104 -12.76 -22.87 16.77
N LEU A 105 -11.55 -22.87 16.22
CA LEU A 105 -11.01 -23.97 15.42
C LEU A 105 -10.72 -25.23 16.26
N LEU A 106 -10.30 -25.08 17.51
CA LEU A 106 -10.18 -26.18 18.47
C LEU A 106 -11.54 -26.85 18.73
N ALA A 107 -12.60 -26.07 18.92
CA ALA A 107 -13.96 -26.62 19.09
C ALA A 107 -14.40 -27.43 17.86
N VAL A 108 -14.13 -26.92 16.66
CA VAL A 108 -14.35 -27.66 15.40
C VAL A 108 -13.56 -28.97 15.36
N GLY A 109 -12.29 -28.93 15.76
CA GLY A 109 -11.43 -30.12 15.83
C GLY A 109 -11.97 -31.21 16.75
N ARG A 110 -12.52 -30.82 17.91
CA ARG A 110 -13.08 -31.76 18.90
C ARG A 110 -14.39 -32.39 18.43
N ALA A 111 -15.24 -31.63 17.74
CA ALA A 111 -16.56 -32.09 17.32
C ALA A 111 -16.56 -32.87 15.99
N GLY A 112 -15.57 -32.65 15.11
CA GLY A 112 -15.55 -33.24 13.76
C GLY A 112 -14.59 -34.43 13.60
N THR A 113 -14.81 -35.25 12.56
CA THR A 113 -13.79 -36.20 12.07
C THR A 113 -12.65 -35.44 11.36
N ALA A 114 -11.53 -36.11 11.10
CA ALA A 114 -10.42 -35.48 10.35
C ALA A 114 -10.87 -34.99 8.95
N ASP A 115 -11.71 -35.77 8.25
CA ASP A 115 -12.28 -35.37 6.95
C ASP A 115 -13.19 -34.14 7.07
N HIS A 116 -14.05 -34.09 8.09
CA HIS A 116 -14.90 -32.91 8.35
C HIS A 116 -14.04 -31.67 8.58
N VAL A 117 -13.00 -31.79 9.42
CA VAL A 117 -12.04 -30.70 9.68
C VAL A 117 -11.36 -30.27 8.38
N GLU A 118 -10.88 -31.21 7.55
CA GLU A 118 -10.27 -30.87 6.26
C GLU A 118 -11.22 -30.13 5.33
N ARG A 119 -12.49 -30.54 5.25
CA ARG A 119 -13.51 -29.88 4.43
C ARG A 119 -13.77 -28.45 4.90
N ILE A 120 -13.90 -28.23 6.21
CA ILE A 120 -14.09 -26.89 6.79
C ILE A 120 -12.88 -26.00 6.47
N VAL A 121 -11.66 -26.50 6.69
CA VAL A 121 -10.41 -25.77 6.41
C VAL A 121 -10.30 -25.39 4.93
N ARG A 122 -10.68 -26.30 4.01
CA ARG A 122 -10.72 -26.00 2.56
C ARG A 122 -11.74 -24.90 2.24
N GLY A 123 -12.90 -24.91 2.90
CA GLY A 123 -13.92 -23.86 2.79
C GLY A 123 -13.40 -22.50 3.28
N TRP A 124 -12.79 -22.48 4.45
CA TRP A 124 -12.17 -21.28 5.04
C TRP A 124 -11.15 -20.63 4.10
N ARG A 125 -10.20 -21.43 3.56
CA ARG A 125 -9.22 -20.92 2.57
C ARG A 125 -9.82 -20.38 1.27
N ARG A 126 -11.04 -20.78 0.92
CA ARG A 126 -11.75 -20.23 -0.25
C ARG A 126 -12.43 -18.92 0.09
N VAL A 127 -12.99 -18.80 1.28
CA VAL A 127 -13.61 -17.55 1.77
C VAL A 127 -12.53 -16.49 1.97
N ASP A 128 -11.40 -16.85 2.56
CA ASP A 128 -10.27 -15.93 2.82
C ASP A 128 -9.72 -15.35 1.51
N ARG A 129 -9.41 -16.20 0.52
CA ARG A 129 -9.01 -15.75 -0.83
C ARG A 129 -10.05 -14.89 -1.55
N LYS A 130 -11.35 -15.16 -1.34
CA LYS A 130 -12.42 -14.32 -1.89
C LYS A 130 -12.54 -12.99 -1.14
N ALA A 131 -12.30 -12.98 0.17
CA ALA A 131 -12.30 -11.77 0.99
C ALA A 131 -11.11 -10.87 0.62
N GLU A 132 -9.91 -11.42 0.46
CA GLU A 132 -8.73 -10.71 -0.04
C GLU A 132 -8.97 -10.14 -1.44
N ALA A 133 -9.49 -10.94 -2.37
CA ALA A 133 -9.82 -10.47 -3.72
C ALA A 133 -10.90 -9.37 -3.69
N ALA A 134 -11.94 -9.51 -2.86
CA ALA A 134 -12.99 -8.50 -2.70
C ALA A 134 -12.48 -7.24 -1.98
N GLU A 135 -11.45 -7.34 -1.15
CA GLU A 135 -10.81 -6.20 -0.50
C GLU A 135 -9.90 -5.45 -1.47
N VAL A 136 -9.14 -6.17 -2.31
CA VAL A 136 -8.41 -5.59 -3.45
C VAL A 136 -9.37 -4.89 -4.42
N SER A 137 -10.49 -5.53 -4.78
CA SER A 137 -11.52 -4.91 -5.62
C SER A 137 -12.18 -3.70 -4.96
N ARG A 138 -12.45 -3.72 -3.64
CA ARG A 138 -12.99 -2.57 -2.90
C ARG A 138 -11.99 -1.41 -2.83
N ARG A 139 -10.71 -1.70 -2.60
CA ARG A 139 -9.63 -0.69 -2.61
C ARG A 139 -9.52 -0.05 -4.00
N HIS A 140 -9.53 -0.87 -5.06
CA HIS A 140 -9.60 -0.38 -6.44
C HIS A 140 -10.87 0.43 -6.75
N ALA A 141 -12.04 0.05 -6.23
CA ALA A 141 -13.30 0.75 -6.45
C ALA A 141 -13.43 2.05 -5.65
N SER A 142 -12.74 2.16 -4.51
CA SER A 142 -12.74 3.35 -3.63
C SER A 142 -11.78 4.46 -4.06
N ARG A 143 -11.05 4.26 -5.17
CA ARG A 143 -10.16 5.28 -5.73
C ARG A 143 -11.01 6.42 -6.27
N ALA A 144 -10.72 7.63 -5.84
CA ALA A 144 -11.40 8.83 -6.30
C ALA A 144 -10.42 9.98 -6.19
N LEU A 145 -10.43 10.88 -7.16
CA LEU A 145 -9.75 12.16 -7.11
C LEU A 145 -10.82 13.22 -7.37
N HIS A 146 -11.04 14.09 -6.38
CA HIS A 146 -11.94 15.22 -6.48
C HIS A 146 -11.10 16.47 -6.63
N VAL A 147 -11.39 17.25 -7.67
CA VAL A 147 -10.79 18.55 -7.94
C VAL A 147 -11.93 19.54 -8.00
N TYR A 148 -11.90 20.55 -7.15
CA TYR A 148 -12.90 21.61 -7.11
C TYR A 148 -12.23 22.96 -6.86
N GLN A 149 -12.84 24.02 -7.37
CA GLN A 149 -12.44 25.39 -7.13
C GLN A 149 -13.23 25.93 -5.93
N ASP A 150 -12.54 26.61 -5.02
CA ASP A 150 -13.14 27.29 -3.87
C ASP A 150 -13.62 28.70 -4.27
N GLU A 151 -14.37 29.37 -3.40
CA GLU A 151 -14.91 30.73 -3.64
C GLU A 151 -13.80 31.78 -3.88
N ASP A 152 -12.61 31.55 -3.32
CA ASP A 152 -11.42 32.39 -3.51
C ASP A 152 -10.63 32.08 -4.81
N GLY A 153 -11.16 31.20 -5.68
CA GLY A 153 -10.50 30.80 -6.93
C GLY A 153 -9.37 29.77 -6.77
N MET A 154 -9.04 29.38 -5.53
CA MET A 154 -8.04 28.36 -5.24
C MET A 154 -8.56 26.96 -5.55
N VAL A 155 -7.74 26.12 -6.20
CA VAL A 155 -8.10 24.73 -6.54
C VAL A 155 -7.72 23.79 -5.39
N THR A 156 -8.71 23.08 -4.84
CA THR A 156 -8.48 22.02 -3.86
C THR A 156 -8.51 20.65 -4.52
N LEU A 157 -7.43 19.88 -4.33
CA LEU A 157 -7.33 18.49 -4.77
C LEU A 157 -7.41 17.53 -3.58
N ARG A 158 -8.39 16.62 -3.59
CA ARG A 158 -8.54 15.57 -2.58
C ARG A 158 -8.72 14.22 -3.23
N GLY A 159 -7.77 13.31 -3.02
CA GLY A 159 -7.80 11.98 -3.64
C GLY A 159 -7.44 10.85 -2.69
N ARG A 160 -8.07 9.69 -2.93
CA ARG A 160 -7.65 8.39 -2.39
C ARG A 160 -7.08 7.56 -3.54
N LEU A 161 -5.78 7.30 -3.50
CA LEU A 161 -5.05 6.55 -4.51
C LEU A 161 -4.78 5.12 -4.03
N THR A 162 -4.54 4.20 -4.97
CA THR A 162 -4.01 2.88 -4.59
C THR A 162 -2.54 3.03 -4.17
N PRO A 163 -1.99 2.12 -3.36
CA PRO A 163 -0.62 2.22 -2.86
C PRO A 163 0.43 2.40 -3.97
N GLU A 164 0.26 1.72 -5.10
CA GLU A 164 1.18 1.74 -6.23
C GLU A 164 1.18 3.13 -6.90
N VAL A 165 -0.02 3.68 -7.14
CA VAL A 165 -0.17 5.02 -7.75
C VAL A 165 0.26 6.12 -6.79
N GLY A 166 -0.06 5.99 -5.50
CA GLY A 166 0.35 6.93 -4.46
C GLY A 166 1.88 6.99 -4.31
N ALA A 167 2.57 5.85 -4.39
CA ALA A 167 4.03 5.79 -4.35
C ALA A 167 4.66 6.54 -5.53
N VAL A 168 4.13 6.34 -6.74
CA VAL A 168 4.58 7.07 -7.95
C VAL A 168 4.36 8.57 -7.79
N LEU A 169 3.19 9.01 -7.31
CA LEU A 169 2.90 10.43 -7.09
C LEU A 169 3.85 11.07 -6.06
N MET A 170 4.07 10.40 -4.91
CA MET A 170 4.98 10.91 -3.88
C MET A 170 6.42 11.02 -4.38
N GLN A 171 6.88 10.05 -5.17
CA GLN A 171 8.21 10.09 -5.79
C GLN A 171 8.33 11.23 -6.81
N ALA A 172 7.31 11.42 -7.66
CA ALA A 172 7.27 12.50 -8.65
C ALA A 172 7.30 13.89 -7.99
N LEU A 173 6.50 14.11 -6.93
CA LEU A 173 6.52 15.36 -6.16
C LEU A 173 7.87 15.61 -5.51
N GLY A 174 8.50 14.56 -4.96
CA GLY A 174 9.84 14.64 -4.40
C GLY A 174 10.89 15.06 -5.43
N ALA A 175 10.86 14.47 -6.62
CA ALA A 175 11.78 14.77 -7.71
C ALA A 175 11.57 16.18 -8.28
N ALA A 176 10.32 16.61 -8.48
CA ALA A 176 9.99 17.96 -8.95
C ALA A 176 10.45 19.04 -7.96
N ARG A 177 10.26 18.81 -6.66
CA ARG A 177 10.76 19.71 -5.62
C ARG A 177 12.29 19.86 -5.66
N GLU A 178 13.00 18.74 -5.80
CA GLU A 178 14.47 18.75 -5.89
C GLU A 178 14.94 19.52 -7.13
N ALA A 179 14.26 19.34 -8.27
CA ALA A 179 14.55 20.11 -9.48
C ALA A 179 14.35 21.62 -9.29
N LEU A 180 13.26 22.04 -8.65
CA LEU A 180 13.01 23.45 -8.33
C LEU A 180 14.07 24.03 -7.39
N TYR A 181 14.47 23.26 -6.37
CA TYR A 181 15.53 23.66 -5.44
C TYR A 181 16.87 23.87 -6.15
N GLN A 182 17.24 22.96 -7.06
CA GLN A 182 18.47 23.08 -7.85
C GLN A 182 18.46 24.27 -8.81
N HIS A 183 17.32 24.59 -9.42
CA HIS A 183 17.17 25.77 -10.29
C HIS A 183 17.28 27.09 -9.53
N ALA A 184 16.69 27.19 -8.34
CA ALA A 184 16.83 28.37 -7.48
C ALA A 184 18.31 28.59 -7.10
N ARG A 185 18.99 27.51 -6.71
CA ARG A 185 20.40 27.55 -6.31
C ARG A 185 21.37 27.85 -7.46
N GLY A 186 21.01 27.47 -8.68
CA GLY A 186 21.77 27.79 -9.89
C GLY A 186 21.66 29.26 -10.31
N LYS A 187 20.53 29.93 -10.03
CA LYS A 187 20.33 31.37 -10.30
C LYS A 187 21.08 32.27 -9.30
N ASP A 188 21.21 31.83 -8.05
CA ASP A 188 21.98 32.57 -7.03
C ASP A 188 23.50 32.54 -7.25
N ALA A 189 24.02 31.63 -8.08
CA ALA A 189 25.44 31.53 -8.37
C ALA A 189 25.95 32.57 -9.40
N ASP A 190 25.05 33.27 -10.10
CA ASP A 190 25.39 34.23 -11.18
C ASP A 190 25.24 35.71 -10.73
N VAL A 191 24.89 35.96 -9.46
CA VAL A 191 24.71 37.31 -8.89
C VAL A 191 25.62 37.49 -7.66
N THR A 192 26.77 38.13 -7.84
CA THR A 192 27.51 38.71 -6.71
C THR A 192 26.72 39.90 -6.15
N THR A 193 26.00 39.71 -5.04
CA THR A 193 26.01 40.54 -3.81
C THR A 193 24.81 40.28 -2.89
N THR A 194 25.09 40.40 -1.58
CA THR A 194 24.18 40.53 -0.42
C THR A 194 23.38 39.31 0.05
N ASP A 195 23.84 38.77 1.18
CA ASP A 195 23.11 37.90 2.11
C ASP A 195 21.70 38.43 2.39
N VAL A 196 20.70 37.75 1.84
CA VAL A 196 19.39 37.65 2.46
C VAL A 196 19.06 36.18 2.48
N SER A 197 18.99 35.61 3.68
CA SER A 197 18.58 34.23 3.88
C SER A 197 17.17 34.09 3.31
N ALA A 198 17.07 33.51 2.11
CA ALA A 198 15.78 33.17 1.52
C ALA A 198 15.10 32.19 2.46
N GLU A 199 14.07 32.65 3.17
CA GLU A 199 13.21 31.78 3.96
C GLU A 199 12.74 30.66 3.03
N THR A 200 13.17 29.44 3.34
CA THR A 200 12.79 28.27 2.57
C THR A 200 11.26 28.11 2.69
N PRO A 201 10.50 28.14 1.58
CA PRO A 201 9.04 28.06 1.64
C PRO A 201 8.58 26.83 2.43
N PRO A 202 7.47 26.88 3.16
CA PRO A 202 6.91 25.73 3.86
C PRO A 202 6.72 24.53 2.93
N MET A 203 6.87 23.32 3.47
CA MET A 203 6.77 22.06 2.72
C MET A 203 5.49 21.94 1.88
N ALA A 204 4.38 22.50 2.35
CA ALA A 204 3.10 22.51 1.62
C ALA A 204 3.16 23.38 0.35
N GLN A 205 3.82 24.55 0.40
CA GLN A 205 4.01 25.42 -0.77
C GLN A 205 4.95 24.76 -1.78
N GLN A 206 6.05 24.16 -1.29
CA GLN A 206 6.96 23.39 -2.15
C GLN A 206 6.27 22.21 -2.85
N GLN A 207 5.31 21.56 -2.18
CA GLN A 207 4.51 20.50 -2.81
C GLN A 207 3.53 21.04 -3.86
N ALA A 208 2.95 22.22 -3.64
CA ALA A 208 2.10 22.88 -4.63
C ALA A 208 2.91 23.29 -5.88
N ASP A 209 4.10 23.86 -5.68
CA ASP A 209 5.00 24.22 -6.79
C ASP A 209 5.50 22.97 -7.54
N ALA A 210 5.84 21.91 -6.80
CA ALA A 210 6.21 20.63 -7.39
C ALA A 210 5.06 20.02 -8.20
N LEU A 211 3.82 20.13 -7.72
CA LEU A 211 2.64 19.68 -8.46
C LEU A 211 2.43 20.51 -9.74
N ALA A 212 2.65 21.83 -9.67
CA ALA A 212 2.58 22.71 -10.83
C ALA A 212 3.63 22.34 -11.88
N LEU A 213 4.89 22.09 -11.46
CA LEU A 213 5.94 21.63 -12.37
C LEU A 213 5.60 20.27 -13.00
N LEU A 214 5.02 19.34 -12.24
CA LEU A 214 4.58 18.05 -12.79
C LEU A 214 3.47 18.22 -13.84
N ALA A 215 2.48 19.09 -13.57
CA ALA A 215 1.41 19.39 -14.51
C ALA A 215 1.97 20.05 -15.78
N ASP A 216 2.86 21.02 -15.62
CA ASP A 216 3.51 21.72 -16.73
C ASP A 216 4.35 20.77 -17.58
N THR A 217 5.19 19.94 -16.95
CA THR A 217 6.00 18.92 -17.62
C THR A 217 5.11 17.90 -18.35
N ALA A 218 4.01 17.47 -17.74
CA ALA A 218 3.06 16.56 -18.35
C ALA A 218 2.36 17.16 -19.59
N LEU A 219 1.98 18.44 -19.52
CA LEU A 219 1.39 19.16 -20.65
C LEU A 219 2.40 19.35 -21.78
N HIS A 220 3.66 19.67 -21.46
CA HIS A 220 4.73 19.83 -22.44
C HIS A 220 5.18 18.51 -23.10
N HIS A 221 5.12 17.39 -22.38
CA HIS A 221 5.53 16.08 -22.88
C HIS A 221 4.38 15.21 -23.38
N GLY A 222 3.21 15.81 -23.65
CA GLY A 222 2.16 15.19 -24.45
C GLY A 222 1.26 14.21 -23.70
N ILE A 223 0.86 14.52 -22.47
CA ILE A 223 -0.43 14.01 -21.96
C ILE A 223 -1.55 14.80 -22.67
N ASP A 224 -1.69 14.60 -23.98
CA ASP A 224 -2.71 15.24 -24.82
C ASP A 224 -3.34 14.22 -25.79
N PRO A 225 -4.67 14.01 -25.75
CA PRO A 225 -5.41 13.27 -26.76
C PRO A 225 -5.68 14.01 -28.08
N GLY A 226 -5.25 15.27 -28.32
CA GLY A 226 -5.64 15.97 -29.56
C GLY A 226 -4.89 17.24 -29.99
N VAL A 227 -4.37 17.15 -31.22
CA VAL A 227 -3.95 18.18 -32.22
C VAL A 227 -2.93 19.26 -31.81
N PRO A 228 -1.69 19.22 -32.35
CA PRO A 228 -0.60 20.12 -31.99
C PRO A 228 -0.66 21.44 -32.78
N ALA A 229 -1.68 22.28 -32.55
CA ALA A 229 -1.74 23.61 -33.16
C ALA A 229 -2.74 24.57 -32.48
N GLU A 230 -2.70 24.76 -31.17
CA GLU A 230 -3.15 26.02 -30.57
C GLU A 230 -2.51 26.19 -29.20
N ARG A 231 -1.68 27.23 -29.09
CA ARG A 231 -1.01 27.60 -27.84
C ARG A 231 -2.10 28.00 -26.85
N TYR A 232 -2.12 27.42 -25.65
CA TYR A 232 -2.99 27.90 -24.57
C TYR A 232 -2.77 29.40 -24.39
N GLN A 233 -3.78 30.21 -24.73
CA GLN A 233 -3.79 31.65 -24.52
C GLN A 233 -4.53 31.91 -23.21
N VAL A 234 -3.83 32.52 -22.25
CA VAL A 234 -4.48 33.09 -21.07
C VAL A 234 -4.83 34.54 -21.42
N VAL A 235 -6.11 34.80 -21.63
CA VAL A 235 -6.61 36.15 -21.90
C VAL A 235 -6.89 36.84 -20.56
N VAL A 236 -6.12 37.89 -20.29
CA VAL A 236 -6.27 38.73 -19.10
C VAL A 236 -6.74 40.11 -19.55
N HIS A 237 -7.93 40.50 -19.12
CA HIS A 237 -8.46 41.86 -19.30
C HIS A 237 -7.95 42.72 -18.16
N VAL A 238 -7.25 43.80 -18.46
CA VAL A 238 -6.69 44.72 -17.46
C VAL A 238 -6.99 46.14 -17.88
N ASP A 239 -7.50 46.95 -16.94
CA ASP A 239 -7.66 48.38 -17.15
C ASP A 239 -6.29 49.04 -17.41
N ALA A 240 -6.18 49.74 -18.54
CA ALA A 240 -4.92 50.37 -18.98
C ALA A 240 -4.22 51.25 -17.92
N PRO A 241 -4.93 52.02 -17.06
CA PRO A 241 -4.31 52.77 -15.97
C PRO A 241 -3.69 51.87 -14.88
N ALA A 242 -4.34 50.76 -14.52
CA ALA A 242 -3.85 49.82 -13.50
C ALA A 242 -2.65 48.99 -13.96
N LEU A 243 -2.53 48.77 -15.28
CA LEU A 243 -1.33 48.16 -15.86
C LEU A 243 -0.12 49.11 -15.77
N ALA A 244 -0.34 50.41 -15.98
CA ALA A 244 0.70 51.44 -15.99
C ALA A 244 1.18 51.82 -14.58
N ASP A 245 0.29 51.80 -13.58
CA ASP A 245 0.56 52.27 -12.22
C ASP A 245 -0.19 51.39 -11.19
N PRO A 246 0.52 50.70 -10.26
CA PRO A 246 -0.10 49.84 -9.24
C PRO A 246 -1.09 50.55 -8.31
N ASP A 247 -0.90 51.86 -8.09
CA ASP A 247 -1.64 52.62 -7.08
C ASP A 247 -2.95 53.22 -7.65
N GLN A 248 -3.23 53.01 -8.94
CA GLN A 248 -4.46 53.46 -9.58
C GLN A 248 -5.56 52.41 -9.48
N PRO A 249 -6.80 52.81 -9.19
CA PRO A 249 -7.92 51.88 -9.14
C PRO A 249 -8.22 51.34 -10.55
N GLY A 250 -8.26 50.02 -10.69
CA GLY A 250 -8.68 49.34 -11.92
C GLY A 250 -8.89 47.85 -11.67
N GLN A 251 -9.58 47.18 -12.59
CA GLN A 251 -9.91 45.77 -12.53
C GLN A 251 -9.04 44.96 -13.49
N SER A 252 -8.65 43.78 -13.03
CA SER A 252 -7.93 42.76 -13.79
C SER A 252 -8.72 41.47 -13.67
N VAL A 253 -9.19 40.91 -14.78
CA VAL A 253 -9.97 39.66 -14.79
C VAL A 253 -9.47 38.72 -15.90
N LEU A 254 -9.55 37.42 -15.64
CA LEU A 254 -9.41 36.40 -16.68
C LEU A 254 -10.69 36.33 -17.52
N GLU A 255 -10.61 35.68 -18.69
CA GLU A 255 -11.76 35.46 -19.58
C GLU A 255 -12.95 34.75 -18.91
N ASP A 256 -12.68 33.90 -17.90
CA ASP A 256 -13.70 33.23 -17.10
C ASP A 256 -14.29 34.10 -15.97
N GLY A 257 -13.86 35.37 -15.88
CA GLY A 257 -14.34 36.35 -14.90
C GLY A 257 -13.59 36.31 -13.56
N ALA A 258 -12.59 35.45 -13.39
CA ALA A 258 -11.81 35.39 -12.16
C ALA A 258 -10.95 36.65 -11.99
N HIS A 259 -11.01 37.28 -10.83
CA HIS A 259 -10.21 38.47 -10.53
C HIS A 259 -8.73 38.11 -10.34
N VAL A 260 -7.86 38.88 -10.98
CA VAL A 260 -6.40 38.74 -10.91
C VAL A 260 -5.83 40.04 -10.38
N SER A 261 -4.78 39.99 -9.55
CA SER A 261 -4.15 41.23 -9.07
C SER A 261 -3.37 41.92 -10.21
N ALA A 262 -3.28 43.25 -10.19
CA ALA A 262 -2.49 44.02 -11.15
C ALA A 262 -0.99 43.60 -11.16
N GLU A 263 -0.47 43.12 -10.03
CA GLU A 263 0.89 42.58 -9.91
C GLU A 263 1.04 41.23 -10.64
N THR A 264 0.07 40.32 -10.45
CA THR A 264 0.03 39.03 -11.16
C THR A 264 -0.10 39.24 -12.67
N SER A 265 -0.95 40.17 -13.11
CA SER A 265 -1.10 40.53 -14.53
C SER A 265 0.20 41.06 -15.15
N ARG A 266 0.98 41.88 -14.41
CA ARG A 266 2.28 42.39 -14.88
C ARG A 266 3.34 41.29 -14.99
N ARG A 267 3.42 40.39 -14.01
CA ARG A 267 4.35 39.25 -14.06
C ARG A 267 4.07 38.35 -15.27
N LEU A 268 2.79 38.04 -15.52
CA LEU A 268 2.38 37.29 -16.70
C LEU A 268 2.73 38.00 -18.02
N ALA A 269 2.62 39.34 -18.06
CA ALA A 269 2.98 40.13 -19.24
C ALA A 269 4.51 40.23 -19.49
N CYS A 270 5.34 40.05 -18.45
CA CYS A 270 6.79 40.04 -18.57
C CYS A 270 7.36 38.67 -19.01
N ASP A 271 6.68 37.58 -18.63
CA ASP A 271 7.17 36.21 -18.84
C ASP A 271 6.57 35.51 -20.08
N ALA A 272 5.67 36.17 -20.83
CA ALA A 272 4.99 35.60 -22.00
C ALA A 272 4.96 36.53 -23.22
N SER A 273 4.78 35.96 -24.42
CA SER A 273 4.55 36.75 -25.64
C SER A 273 3.17 37.39 -25.60
N ARG A 274 3.10 38.73 -25.56
CA ARG A 274 1.86 39.50 -25.39
C ARG A 274 1.22 39.89 -26.73
N VAL A 275 -0.08 39.64 -26.86
CA VAL A 275 -0.95 40.27 -27.88
C VAL A 275 -1.83 41.29 -27.15
N VAL A 276 -1.77 42.55 -27.55
CA VAL A 276 -2.54 43.63 -26.91
C VAL A 276 -3.81 43.89 -27.73
N MET A 277 -4.97 43.73 -27.10
CA MET A 277 -6.26 44.18 -27.62
C MET A 277 -6.75 45.34 -26.76
N GLN A 278 -7.08 46.47 -27.38
CA GLN A 278 -7.53 47.68 -26.68
C GLN A 278 -9.02 47.88 -26.95
N HIS A 279 -9.85 47.71 -25.93
CA HIS A 279 -11.27 48.00 -26.06
C HIS A 279 -11.53 49.50 -25.90
N GLY A 280 -12.27 50.09 -26.84
CA GLY A 280 -12.82 51.43 -26.69
C GLY A 280 -13.96 51.47 -25.66
N VAL A 281 -14.34 52.67 -25.20
CA VAL A 281 -15.45 52.91 -24.24
C VAL A 281 -16.81 52.36 -24.72
N ASP A 282 -16.93 52.03 -26.00
CA ASP A 282 -18.14 51.49 -26.64
C ASP A 282 -18.10 49.95 -26.80
N GLY A 283 -17.09 49.26 -26.26
CA GLY A 283 -16.99 47.79 -26.24
C GLY A 283 -16.46 47.15 -27.54
N HIS A 284 -15.98 47.93 -28.50
CA HIS A 284 -15.30 47.42 -29.69
C HIS A 284 -13.80 47.24 -29.46
N VAL A 285 -13.25 46.12 -29.94
CA VAL A 285 -11.82 45.75 -29.96
C VAL A 285 -11.08 46.47 -31.08
#